data_AF-A0A2J8VHM9-F1
#
_entry.id   AF-A0A2J8VHM9-F1
#
_cell.length_a   1.000
_cell.length_b   1.000
_cell.length_c   1.000
_cell.angle_alpha   90.00
_cell.angle_beta   90.00
_cell.angle_gamma   90.00
#
_symmetry.space_group_name_H-M   'P 1'
#
loop_
_entity.id
_entity.type
_entity.pdbx_description
1 polymer ?
#
loop_
_entity_poly.entity_id
_entity_poly.type
_entity_poly.pdbx_seq_one_letter_code
_entity_poly.pdbx_strand_id
1 'polypeptide(L)'
;NVAPGAESAVASFVTQLAAAEALQKAPDVTTLPRNVMFVFFQGVALRTSLELWMHTDPVSQKNESVRNQVEDLLATLEKSGAGVPAVILRRPNQSQPLPPSSLQRFLRARNISGVVLADHSGAFHNKYYQSIYDTAENINVSYPEWLSPEEDLNFVTDTAKALADVATVLGRALYELAGGTNFSDRVQADPQTVTRLLYGFLIKANNSWFQSILRQDLRSYLGDGPLQHYIAVSSPTNTTYVVQYALANLTGTVVNLTREQCQDPSKVPSENKD
;
A
#
# COMPACT_ATOMS: atom_id res chain seq x y z
N ASN A 1 15.12 -14.36 -13.46
CA ASN A 1 14.41 -13.15 -13.93
C ASN A 1 14.68 -12.03 -12.95
N VAL A 2 15.11 -10.87 -13.45
CA VAL A 2 15.38 -9.66 -12.65
C VAL A 2 14.20 -8.73 -12.82
N ALA A 3 13.51 -8.41 -11.72
CA ALA A 3 12.30 -7.59 -11.67
C ALA A 3 12.25 -6.81 -10.35
N PRO A 4 13.07 -5.76 -10.20
CA PRO A 4 13.19 -4.99 -8.96
C PRO A 4 11.96 -4.10 -8.68
N GLY A 5 11.30 -3.57 -9.72
CA GLY A 5 9.96 -2.96 -9.63
C GLY A 5 9.74 -1.90 -8.56
N ALA A 6 10.76 -1.10 -8.23
CA ALA A 6 10.73 -0.20 -7.08
C ALA A 6 9.62 0.85 -7.17
N GLU A 7 9.52 1.55 -8.29
CA GLU A 7 8.46 2.52 -8.53
C GLU A 7 7.19 1.82 -9.04
N SER A 8 7.34 0.86 -9.96
CA SER A 8 6.24 0.22 -10.68
C SER A 8 5.40 -0.77 -9.85
N ALA A 9 5.84 -1.11 -8.65
CA ALA A 9 5.12 -1.99 -7.74
C ALA A 9 5.38 -1.70 -6.26
N VAL A 10 6.65 -1.62 -5.82
CA VAL A 10 6.98 -1.61 -4.38
C VAL A 10 6.45 -0.38 -3.68
N ALA A 11 6.70 0.81 -4.23
CA ALA A 11 6.20 2.05 -3.65
C ALA A 11 4.67 2.02 -3.47
N SER A 12 3.92 1.45 -4.42
CA SER A 12 2.47 1.43 -4.35
C SER A 12 1.92 0.49 -3.28
N PHE A 13 2.39 -0.77 -3.25
CA PHE A 13 1.87 -1.71 -2.25
C PHE A 13 2.39 -1.40 -0.85
N VAL A 14 3.58 -0.79 -0.70
CA VAL A 14 4.08 -0.31 0.59
C VAL A 14 3.20 0.82 1.12
N THR A 15 2.82 1.77 0.26
CA THR A 15 1.87 2.84 0.61
C THR A 15 0.52 2.26 1.06
N GLN A 16 0.02 1.25 0.35
CA GLN A 16 -1.24 0.58 0.69
C GLN A 16 -1.15 -0.23 2.01
N LEU A 17 -0.02 -0.89 2.28
CA LEU A 17 0.24 -1.58 3.56
C LEU A 17 0.26 -0.59 4.73
N ALA A 18 0.93 0.56 4.54
CA ALA A 18 0.99 1.61 5.55
C ALA A 18 -0.37 2.28 5.80
N ALA A 19 -1.19 2.43 4.76
CA ALA A 19 -2.57 2.91 4.92
C ALA A 19 -3.44 1.92 5.71
N ALA A 20 -3.23 0.61 5.52
CA ALA A 20 -3.92 -0.42 6.29
C ALA A 20 -3.52 -0.37 7.78
N GLU A 21 -2.23 -0.22 8.08
CA GLU A 21 -1.74 -0.03 9.45
C GLU A 21 -2.35 1.22 10.11
N ALA A 22 -2.34 2.35 9.38
CA ALA A 22 -2.89 3.62 9.86
C ALA A 22 -4.40 3.50 10.17
N LEU A 23 -5.15 2.85 9.28
CA LEU A 23 -6.60 2.67 9.45
C LEU A 23 -6.91 1.74 10.61
N GLN A 24 -6.19 0.64 10.77
CA GLN A 24 -6.42 -0.32 11.86
C GLN A 24 -6.24 0.31 13.25
N LYS A 25 -5.38 1.32 13.38
CA LYS A 25 -5.15 2.05 14.65
C LYS A 25 -6.30 2.99 15.03
N ALA A 26 -7.29 3.22 14.17
CA ALA A 26 -8.45 4.03 14.55
C ALA A 26 -9.33 3.29 15.60
N PRO A 27 -9.79 3.99 16.65
CA PRO A 27 -10.44 3.35 17.80
C PRO A 27 -11.86 2.82 17.50
N ASP A 28 -12.51 3.32 16.45
CA ASP A 28 -13.91 3.03 16.11
C ASP A 28 -14.06 2.13 14.88
N VAL A 29 -12.97 1.53 14.39
CA VAL A 29 -12.93 0.67 13.19
C VAL A 29 -13.98 -0.46 13.24
N THR A 30 -14.26 -1.02 14.42
CA THR A 30 -15.24 -2.10 14.60
C THR A 30 -16.70 -1.64 14.50
N THR A 31 -16.96 -0.34 14.51
CA THR A 31 -18.31 0.25 14.56
C THR A 31 -18.68 1.01 13.28
N LEU A 32 -17.81 1.00 12.27
CA LEU A 32 -18.03 1.71 11.02
C LEU A 32 -19.15 1.07 10.19
N PRO A 33 -20.00 1.88 9.51
CA PRO A 33 -21.13 1.36 8.74
C PRO A 33 -20.72 0.61 7.47
N ARG A 34 -19.50 0.80 6.97
CA ARG A 34 -18.97 0.06 5.82
C ARG A 34 -17.61 -0.55 6.14
N ASN A 35 -17.34 -1.71 5.55
CA ASN A 35 -16.06 -2.39 5.70
C ASN A 35 -15.07 -1.94 4.60
N VAL A 36 -13.79 -1.97 4.91
CA VAL A 36 -12.68 -1.68 3.98
C VAL A 36 -11.93 -2.97 3.69
N MET A 37 -11.88 -3.35 2.42
CA MET A 37 -11.14 -4.52 1.96
C MET A 37 -9.85 -4.07 1.26
N PHE A 38 -8.70 -4.47 1.80
CA PHE A 38 -7.40 -4.28 1.16
C PHE A 38 -7.10 -5.47 0.23
N VAL A 39 -6.76 -5.18 -1.03
CA VAL A 39 -6.38 -6.18 -2.02
C VAL A 39 -5.12 -5.75 -2.75
N PHE A 40 -4.18 -6.67 -2.93
CA PHE A 40 -2.87 -6.40 -3.52
C PHE A 40 -2.76 -7.14 -4.86
N PHE A 41 -2.91 -6.39 -5.95
CA PHE A 41 -2.58 -6.86 -7.29
C PHE A 41 -1.20 -6.30 -7.66
N GLN A 42 -0.29 -7.13 -8.17
CA GLN A 42 1.03 -6.65 -8.56
C GLN A 42 0.93 -5.70 -9.78
N GLY A 43 1.57 -4.52 -9.69
CA GLY A 43 1.79 -3.61 -10.82
C GLY A 43 1.03 -2.27 -10.76
N VAL A 44 1.35 -1.40 -9.80
CA VAL A 44 0.92 0.00 -9.83
C VAL A 44 2.13 0.89 -9.52
N ALA A 45 2.30 1.93 -10.33
CA ALA A 45 3.40 2.87 -10.25
C ALA A 45 3.03 4.05 -9.33
N LEU A 46 3.85 4.32 -8.31
CA LEU A 46 3.73 5.52 -7.48
C LEU A 46 5.12 6.09 -7.17
N ARG A 47 5.31 7.38 -7.49
CA ARG A 47 6.52 8.14 -7.21
C ARG A 47 6.27 9.24 -6.17
N THR A 48 7.36 9.73 -5.62
CA THR A 48 7.52 10.97 -4.86
C THR A 48 7.22 12.21 -5.69
N SER A 49 5.95 12.44 -6.04
CA SER A 49 5.48 13.76 -6.50
C SER A 49 4.65 14.40 -5.39
N LEU A 50 4.87 15.70 -5.15
CA LEU A 50 3.99 16.50 -4.32
C LEU A 50 2.57 16.53 -4.89
N GLU A 51 2.43 16.38 -6.20
CA GLU A 51 1.14 16.30 -6.88
C GLU A 51 0.70 14.85 -7.06
N LEU A 52 -0.45 14.51 -6.47
CA LEU A 52 -1.08 13.20 -6.62
C LEU A 52 -2.34 13.36 -7.49
N TRP A 53 -2.35 12.70 -8.63
CA TRP A 53 -3.40 12.82 -9.65
C TRP A 53 -4.49 11.78 -9.45
N MET A 54 -5.73 12.24 -9.43
CA MET A 54 -6.93 11.41 -9.28
C MET A 54 -7.56 11.13 -10.64
N HIS A 55 -7.27 9.98 -11.23
CA HIS A 55 -7.83 9.57 -12.52
C HIS A 55 -9.16 8.84 -12.34
N THR A 56 -10.12 9.14 -13.22
CA THR A 56 -11.47 8.58 -13.21
C THR A 56 -11.90 8.18 -14.61
N ASP A 57 -12.80 7.21 -14.74
CA ASP A 57 -13.27 6.76 -16.06
C ASP A 57 -14.37 7.68 -16.64
N PRO A 58 -14.13 8.35 -17.79
CA PRO A 58 -15.13 9.19 -18.44
C PRO A 58 -16.36 8.41 -18.93
N VAL A 59 -16.20 7.12 -19.27
CA VAL A 59 -17.31 6.31 -19.79
C VAL A 59 -18.32 6.03 -18.68
N SER A 60 -17.84 5.65 -17.48
CA SER A 60 -18.66 5.44 -16.28
C SER A 60 -19.41 6.70 -15.86
N GLN A 61 -18.81 7.88 -16.04
CA GLN A 61 -19.42 9.17 -15.70
C GLN A 61 -20.52 9.63 -16.65
N LYS A 62 -20.75 8.94 -17.77
CA LYS A 62 -21.94 9.19 -18.61
C LYS A 62 -23.25 8.88 -17.86
N ASN A 63 -23.20 8.00 -16.86
CA ASN A 63 -24.31 7.76 -15.96
C ASN A 63 -24.30 8.78 -14.81
N GLU A 64 -25.36 9.57 -14.67
CA GLU A 64 -25.46 10.64 -13.67
C GLU A 64 -25.30 10.14 -12.23
N SER A 65 -25.88 8.99 -11.90
CA SER A 65 -25.76 8.41 -10.55
C SER A 65 -24.32 8.02 -10.24
N VAL A 66 -23.61 7.43 -11.20
CA VAL A 66 -22.20 7.04 -11.03
C VAL A 66 -21.32 8.28 -10.98
N ARG A 67 -21.60 9.29 -11.81
CA ARG A 67 -20.89 10.56 -11.79
C ARG A 67 -21.00 11.25 -10.43
N ASN A 68 -22.20 11.31 -9.85
CA ASN A 68 -22.38 11.92 -8.53
C ASN A 68 -21.61 11.15 -7.43
N GLN A 69 -21.56 9.81 -7.50
CA GLN A 69 -20.76 9.00 -6.58
C GLN A 69 -19.25 9.22 -6.77
N VAL A 70 -18.78 9.41 -8.01
CA VAL A 70 -17.38 9.72 -8.29
C VAL A 70 -17.02 11.12 -7.78
N GLU A 71 -17.89 12.11 -7.95
CA GLU A 71 -17.68 13.46 -7.42
C GLU A 71 -17.61 13.47 -5.88
N ASP A 72 -18.50 12.73 -5.22
CA ASP A 72 -18.46 12.55 -3.75
C ASP A 72 -17.16 11.88 -3.28
N LEU A 73 -16.71 10.86 -4.02
CA LEU A 73 -15.43 10.19 -3.76
C LEU A 73 -14.23 11.14 -3.94
N LEU A 74 -14.21 11.96 -5.00
CA LEU A 74 -13.16 12.95 -5.22
C LEU A 74 -13.18 14.04 -4.14
N ALA A 75 -14.36 14.52 -3.75
CA ALA A 75 -14.49 15.50 -2.67
C ALA A 75 -13.99 14.95 -1.33
N THR A 76 -14.28 13.67 -1.05
CA THR A 76 -13.79 12.98 0.16
C THR A 76 -12.27 12.87 0.15
N LEU A 77 -11.66 12.53 -0.99
CA LEU A 77 -10.20 12.50 -1.15
C LEU A 77 -9.59 13.89 -0.94
N GLU A 78 -10.13 14.93 -1.59
CA GLU A 78 -9.64 16.31 -1.45
C GLU A 78 -9.72 16.79 0.00
N LYS A 79 -10.81 16.46 0.70
CA LYS A 79 -10.99 16.74 2.12
C LYS A 79 -9.97 15.99 2.99
N SER A 80 -9.73 14.71 2.73
CA SER A 80 -8.77 13.91 3.50
C SER A 80 -7.32 14.38 3.30
N GLY A 81 -7.01 14.90 2.11
CA GLY A 81 -5.73 15.50 1.77
C GLY A 81 -5.47 16.87 2.41
N ALA A 82 -6.51 17.65 2.71
CA ALA A 82 -6.36 19.00 3.26
C ALA A 82 -5.60 19.04 4.61
N GLY A 83 -5.64 17.94 5.38
CA GLY A 83 -4.92 17.80 6.64
C GLY A 83 -3.46 17.33 6.53
N VAL A 84 -2.93 17.15 5.31
CA VAL A 84 -1.55 16.72 5.04
C VAL A 84 -0.93 17.62 3.95
N PRO A 85 -0.27 18.72 4.32
CA PRO A 85 0.18 19.74 3.34
C PRO A 85 1.27 19.24 2.39
N ALA A 86 1.90 18.11 2.68
CA ALA A 86 2.91 17.49 1.84
C ALA A 86 2.33 16.84 0.55
N VAL A 87 1.02 16.57 0.52
CA VAL A 87 0.35 15.92 -0.62
C VAL A 87 -0.70 16.86 -1.21
N ILE A 88 -0.50 17.24 -2.47
CA ILE A 88 -1.40 18.09 -3.24
C ILE A 88 -2.20 17.21 -4.18
N LEU A 89 -3.47 16.99 -3.85
CA LEU A 89 -4.39 16.26 -4.72
C LEU A 89 -4.80 17.13 -5.92
N ARG A 90 -4.75 16.55 -7.12
CA ARG A 90 -5.12 17.19 -8.37
C ARG A 90 -6.05 16.31 -9.20
N ARG A 91 -7.00 16.94 -9.89
CA ARG A 91 -7.80 16.32 -10.93
C ARG A 91 -7.18 16.62 -12.30
N PRO A 92 -7.20 15.67 -13.26
CA PRO A 92 -6.88 15.97 -14.65
C PRO A 92 -7.77 17.12 -15.18
N ASN A 93 -7.17 18.05 -15.92
CA ASN A 93 -7.87 19.23 -16.46
C ASN A 93 -8.78 18.90 -17.66
N GLN A 94 -8.59 17.73 -18.27
CA GLN A 94 -9.32 17.26 -19.44
C GLN A 94 -9.84 15.85 -19.18
N SER A 95 -10.93 15.52 -19.87
CA SER A 95 -11.43 14.15 -19.90
C SER A 95 -10.44 13.27 -20.66
N GLN A 96 -9.79 12.35 -19.94
CA GLN A 96 -8.75 11.48 -20.47
C GLN A 96 -9.03 10.02 -20.10
N PRO A 97 -8.57 9.05 -20.91
CA PRO A 97 -8.75 7.64 -20.60
C PRO A 97 -8.05 7.25 -19.29
N LEU A 98 -8.62 6.29 -18.58
CA LEU A 98 -8.06 5.78 -17.33
C LEU A 98 -6.69 5.11 -17.59
N PRO A 99 -5.65 5.37 -16.78
CA PRO A 99 -4.38 4.66 -16.89
C PRO A 99 -4.56 3.15 -16.65
N PRO A 100 -3.64 2.30 -17.17
CA PRO A 100 -3.71 0.86 -16.99
C PRO A 100 -3.65 0.53 -15.49
N SER A 101 -4.71 -0.11 -14.99
CA SER A 101 -4.90 -0.40 -13.57
C SER A 101 -5.92 -1.52 -13.39
N SER A 102 -5.90 -2.18 -12.23
CA SER A 102 -6.90 -3.21 -11.91
C SER A 102 -8.33 -2.69 -11.95
N LEU A 103 -8.56 -1.38 -11.73
CA LEU A 103 -9.88 -0.76 -11.85
C LEU A 103 -10.50 -0.99 -13.24
N GLN A 104 -9.70 -0.94 -14.32
CA GLN A 104 -10.19 -1.26 -15.67
C GLN A 104 -10.78 -2.66 -15.76
N ARG A 105 -10.21 -3.63 -15.02
CA ARG A 105 -10.73 -5.00 -14.98
C ARG A 105 -12.06 -5.10 -14.25
N PHE A 106 -12.23 -4.37 -13.15
CA PHE A 106 -13.51 -4.30 -12.43
C PHE A 106 -14.60 -3.62 -13.26
N LEU A 107 -14.26 -2.52 -13.95
CA LEU A 107 -15.19 -1.77 -14.81
C LEU A 107 -15.74 -2.61 -15.98
N ARG A 108 -14.98 -3.62 -16.44
CA ARG A 108 -15.48 -4.57 -17.46
C ARG A 108 -16.62 -5.46 -16.94
N ALA A 109 -16.69 -5.70 -15.64
CA ALA A 109 -17.71 -6.55 -15.03
C ALA A 109 -18.88 -5.74 -14.47
N ARG A 110 -18.61 -4.55 -13.90
CA ARG A 110 -19.63 -3.70 -13.30
C ARG A 110 -19.19 -2.23 -13.32
N ASN A 111 -20.11 -1.34 -13.65
CA ASN A 111 -19.89 0.10 -13.49
C ASN A 111 -19.87 0.43 -12.00
N ILE A 112 -18.72 0.84 -11.50
CA ILE A 112 -18.49 1.22 -10.10
C ILE A 112 -17.87 2.62 -10.06
N SER A 113 -18.09 3.35 -8.97
CA SER A 113 -17.34 4.57 -8.67
C SER A 113 -15.92 4.19 -8.27
N GLY A 114 -14.94 4.60 -9.07
CA GLY A 114 -13.54 4.27 -8.83
C GLY A 114 -12.62 5.41 -9.22
N VAL A 115 -11.56 5.57 -8.43
CA VAL A 115 -10.49 6.55 -8.63
C VAL A 115 -9.16 5.81 -8.62
N VAL A 116 -8.25 6.18 -9.52
CA VAL A 116 -6.86 5.73 -9.51
C VAL A 116 -6.00 6.90 -9.08
N LEU A 117 -5.28 6.73 -7.97
CA LEU A 117 -4.26 7.68 -7.51
C LEU A 117 -2.95 7.37 -8.23
N ALA A 118 -2.34 8.38 -8.84
CA ALA A 118 -1.11 8.24 -9.61
C ALA A 118 -0.20 9.47 -9.46
N ASP A 119 1.09 9.28 -9.66
CA ASP A 119 2.09 10.34 -9.64
C ASP A 119 2.12 11.20 -10.92
N HIS A 120 1.44 10.76 -11.97
CA HIS A 120 1.46 11.37 -13.30
C HIS A 120 0.06 11.82 -13.75
N SER A 121 0.00 12.92 -14.49
CA SER A 121 -1.24 13.37 -15.15
C SER A 121 -1.47 12.71 -16.50
N GLY A 122 -0.42 12.24 -17.18
CA GLY A 122 -0.51 11.69 -18.54
C GLY A 122 0.43 10.52 -18.74
N ALA A 123 1.57 10.74 -19.39
CA ALA A 123 2.62 9.72 -19.50
C ALA A 123 3.32 9.49 -18.15
N PHE A 124 3.74 8.24 -17.89
CA PHE A 124 4.45 7.88 -16.66
C PHE A 124 5.72 8.72 -16.46
N HIS A 125 5.97 9.12 -15.20
CA HIS A 125 7.25 9.73 -14.84
C HIS A 125 8.37 8.69 -14.71
N ASN A 126 8.03 7.42 -14.46
CA ASN A 126 8.99 6.34 -14.41
C ASN A 126 9.58 6.03 -15.79
N LYS A 127 10.87 6.36 -15.95
CA LYS A 127 11.64 6.08 -17.18
C LYS A 127 12.01 4.61 -17.32
N TYR A 128 11.96 3.85 -16.23
CA TYR A 128 12.40 2.47 -16.13
C TYR A 128 11.24 1.51 -15.85
N TYR A 129 10.01 1.86 -16.26
CA TYR A 129 8.82 1.05 -16.02
C TYR A 129 9.02 -0.42 -16.40
N GLN A 130 8.87 -1.33 -15.42
CA GLN A 130 9.06 -2.78 -15.57
C GLN A 130 10.44 -3.19 -16.14
N SER A 131 11.46 -2.37 -15.89
CA SER A 131 12.84 -2.59 -16.33
C SER A 131 13.73 -3.09 -15.20
N ILE A 132 14.91 -3.61 -15.57
CA ILE A 132 15.97 -4.00 -14.63
C ILE A 132 16.55 -2.82 -13.85
N TYR A 133 16.31 -1.60 -14.31
CA TYR A 133 16.77 -0.35 -13.69
C TYR A 133 15.73 0.28 -12.73
N ASP A 134 14.56 -0.34 -12.56
CA ASP A 134 13.56 0.12 -11.59
C ASP A 134 13.93 -0.32 -10.16
N THR A 135 15.05 0.19 -9.65
CA THR A 135 15.65 -0.17 -8.35
C THR A 135 15.41 0.91 -7.29
N ALA A 136 15.91 0.68 -6.06
CA ALA A 136 15.86 1.66 -4.97
C ALA A 136 16.36 3.07 -5.38
N GLU A 137 17.38 3.12 -6.24
CA GLU A 137 17.95 4.36 -6.77
C GLU A 137 16.93 5.17 -7.59
N ASN A 138 16.04 4.49 -8.34
CA ASN A 138 15.03 5.16 -9.17
C ASN A 138 14.04 5.99 -8.33
N ILE A 139 13.77 5.54 -7.10
CA ILE A 139 12.89 6.23 -6.15
C ILE A 139 13.65 6.96 -5.04
N ASN A 140 14.95 7.23 -5.23
CA ASN A 140 15.83 7.94 -4.29
C ASN A 140 15.87 7.32 -2.88
N VAL A 141 15.82 6.01 -2.78
CA VAL A 141 16.07 5.30 -1.51
C VAL A 141 17.57 5.03 -1.42
N SER A 142 18.26 5.84 -0.62
CA SER A 142 19.70 5.75 -0.37
C SER A 142 19.99 5.85 1.12
N TYR A 143 21.02 5.13 1.57
CA TYR A 143 21.42 5.08 2.97
C TYR A 143 22.86 5.61 3.13
N PRO A 144 23.18 6.28 4.25
CA PRO A 144 24.55 6.67 4.54
C PRO A 144 25.50 5.48 4.71
N GLU A 145 26.69 5.55 4.12
CA GLU A 145 27.66 4.43 4.08
C GLU A 145 28.19 3.98 5.46
N TRP A 146 28.09 4.84 6.49
CA TRP A 146 28.61 4.56 7.83
C TRP A 146 27.61 3.84 8.75
N LEU A 147 26.37 3.62 8.29
CA LEU A 147 25.36 2.92 9.07
C LEU A 147 25.51 1.40 8.95
N SER A 148 25.16 0.70 10.03
CA SER A 148 25.03 -0.75 10.01
C SER A 148 23.71 -1.18 9.35
N PRO A 149 23.60 -2.43 8.85
CA PRO A 149 22.37 -2.92 8.21
C PRO A 149 21.10 -2.83 9.09
N GLU A 150 21.23 -2.89 10.41
CA GLU A 150 20.11 -2.75 11.36
C GLU A 150 19.76 -1.28 11.65
N GLU A 151 20.73 -0.38 11.53
CA GLU A 151 20.48 1.06 11.59
C GLU A 151 19.78 1.53 10.30
N ASP A 152 20.18 1.01 9.14
CA ASP A 152 19.51 1.29 7.86
C ASP A 152 18.02 0.92 7.89
N LEU A 153 17.69 -0.22 8.51
CA LEU A 153 16.30 -0.67 8.66
C LEU A 153 15.43 0.38 9.39
N ASN A 154 16.02 1.16 10.29
CA ASN A 154 15.32 2.17 11.09
C ASN A 154 15.58 3.60 10.59
N PHE A 155 16.43 3.78 9.58
CA PHE A 155 16.73 5.08 9.00
C PHE A 155 15.56 5.55 8.12
N VAL A 156 14.90 6.63 8.52
CA VAL A 156 13.74 7.17 7.79
C VAL A 156 14.22 8.01 6.61
N THR A 157 14.14 7.45 5.41
CA THR A 157 14.46 8.14 4.16
C THR A 157 13.39 9.18 3.80
N ASP A 158 13.75 10.18 2.99
CA ASP A 158 12.78 11.20 2.54
C ASP A 158 11.68 10.61 1.67
N THR A 159 12.01 9.59 0.86
CA THR A 159 11.02 8.80 0.11
C THR A 159 10.05 8.08 1.04
N ALA A 160 10.51 7.53 2.16
CA ALA A 160 9.63 6.90 3.15
C ALA A 160 8.67 7.91 3.78
N LYS A 161 9.11 9.13 4.08
CA LYS A 161 8.23 10.21 4.59
C LYS A 161 7.16 10.58 3.58
N ALA A 162 7.54 10.80 2.33
CA ALA A 162 6.60 11.14 1.26
C ALA A 162 5.55 10.04 1.03
N LEU A 163 5.96 8.77 1.03
CA LEU A 163 5.03 7.65 0.90
C LEU A 163 4.13 7.49 2.13
N ALA A 164 4.63 7.80 3.34
CA ALA A 164 3.82 7.83 4.55
C ALA A 164 2.76 8.94 4.52
N ASP A 165 3.07 10.10 3.94
CA ASP A 165 2.10 11.18 3.75
C ASP A 165 0.98 10.75 2.77
N VAL A 166 1.33 10.11 1.65
CA VAL A 166 0.34 9.54 0.71
C VAL A 166 -0.50 8.45 1.39
N ALA A 167 0.13 7.56 2.15
CA ALA A 167 -0.56 6.51 2.90
C ALA A 167 -1.51 7.09 3.96
N THR A 168 -1.15 8.21 4.57
CA THR A 168 -2.01 8.94 5.52
C THR A 168 -3.24 9.50 4.81
N VAL A 169 -3.07 10.17 3.67
CA VAL A 169 -4.21 10.68 2.87
C VAL A 169 -5.15 9.54 2.45
N LEU A 170 -4.58 8.42 2.01
CA LEU A 170 -5.33 7.22 1.64
C LEU A 170 -6.09 6.62 2.84
N GLY A 171 -5.43 6.46 3.98
CA GLY A 171 -6.03 5.94 5.21
C GLY A 171 -7.20 6.81 5.68
N ARG A 172 -7.02 8.14 5.68
CA ARG A 172 -8.08 9.10 6.03
C ARG A 172 -9.25 9.05 5.06
N ALA A 173 -8.98 8.97 3.76
CA ALA A 173 -10.04 8.82 2.75
C ALA A 173 -10.83 7.53 2.98
N LEU A 174 -10.16 6.40 3.21
CA LEU A 174 -10.80 5.12 3.48
C LEU A 174 -11.64 5.15 4.76
N TYR A 175 -11.16 5.83 5.81
CA TYR A 175 -11.90 6.03 7.05
C TYR A 175 -13.19 6.83 6.83
N GLU A 176 -13.13 7.93 6.07
CA GLU A 176 -14.32 8.72 5.72
C GLU A 176 -15.30 7.95 4.83
N LEU A 177 -14.81 7.21 3.83
CA LEU A 177 -15.63 6.36 2.98
C LEU A 177 -16.29 5.22 3.75
N ALA A 178 -15.59 4.69 4.75
CA ALA A 178 -16.12 3.71 5.69
C ALA A 178 -17.24 4.29 6.58
N GLY A 179 -17.38 5.62 6.62
CA GLY A 179 -18.38 6.35 7.38
C GLY A 179 -17.88 6.88 8.73
N GLY A 180 -16.57 6.81 8.98
CA GLY A 180 -15.94 7.36 10.18
C GLY A 180 -15.69 8.87 10.03
N THR A 181 -16.02 9.66 11.05
CA THR A 181 -15.83 11.11 11.03
C THR A 181 -15.14 11.66 12.27
N ASN A 182 -14.97 10.85 13.32
CA ASN A 182 -14.58 11.36 14.64
C ASN A 182 -13.07 11.29 14.89
N PHE A 183 -12.37 10.38 14.24
CA PHE A 183 -10.96 10.10 14.50
C PHE A 183 -10.09 10.20 13.23
N SER A 184 -10.51 10.98 12.23
CA SER A 184 -9.75 11.19 10.99
C SER A 184 -8.32 11.65 11.25
N ASP A 185 -8.10 12.52 12.24
CA ASP A 185 -6.76 13.02 12.58
C ASP A 185 -5.84 11.96 13.17
N ARG A 186 -6.40 10.90 13.79
CA ARG A 186 -5.63 9.79 14.38
C ARG A 186 -5.19 8.75 13.36
N VAL A 187 -5.80 8.75 12.17
CA VAL A 187 -5.39 7.87 11.07
C VAL A 187 -4.19 8.51 10.38
N GLN A 188 -2.99 8.08 10.79
CA GLN A 188 -1.73 8.52 10.22
C GLN A 188 -0.76 7.33 10.08
N ALA A 189 -0.13 7.23 8.91
CA ALA A 189 0.88 6.21 8.65
C ALA A 189 2.22 6.65 9.25
N ASP A 190 2.93 5.71 9.88
CA ASP A 190 4.23 5.97 10.49
C ASP A 190 5.35 5.83 9.43
N PRO A 191 6.15 6.89 9.18
CA PRO A 191 7.31 6.80 8.29
C PRO A 191 8.31 5.71 8.70
N GLN A 192 8.37 5.34 9.99
CA GLN A 192 9.23 4.26 10.46
C GLN A 192 8.77 2.89 9.95
N THR A 193 7.47 2.63 9.87
CA THR A 193 6.98 1.40 9.24
C THR A 193 7.25 1.41 7.75
N VAL A 194 7.00 2.54 7.08
CA VAL A 194 7.22 2.68 5.63
C VAL A 194 8.68 2.43 5.28
N THR A 195 9.63 3.01 6.04
CA THR A 195 11.06 2.81 5.75
C THR A 195 11.51 1.37 5.98
N ARG A 196 10.98 0.69 7.00
CA ARG A 196 11.26 -0.74 7.26
C ARG A 196 10.76 -1.64 6.13
N LEU A 197 9.55 -1.37 5.63
CA LEU A 197 9.00 -2.05 4.46
C LEU A 197 9.88 -1.81 3.23
N LEU A 198 10.18 -0.55 2.90
CA LEU A 198 11.02 -0.21 1.74
C LEU A 198 12.39 -0.87 1.81
N TYR A 199 13.06 -0.80 2.96
CA TYR A 199 14.37 -1.44 3.16
C TYR A 199 14.28 -2.96 2.91
N GLY A 200 13.27 -3.60 3.49
CA GLY A 200 13.07 -5.04 3.34
C GLY A 200 12.80 -5.47 1.89
N PHE A 201 12.04 -4.69 1.13
CA PHE A 201 11.71 -5.03 -0.26
C PHE A 201 12.83 -4.65 -1.24
N LEU A 202 13.49 -3.50 -1.04
CA LEU A 202 14.38 -2.88 -2.04
C LEU A 202 15.87 -3.00 -1.76
N ILE A 203 16.26 -3.33 -0.53
CA ILE A 203 17.68 -3.44 -0.14
C ILE A 203 17.98 -4.86 0.31
N LYS A 204 17.35 -5.30 1.40
CA LYS A 204 17.69 -6.58 2.05
C LYS A 204 16.47 -7.24 2.68
N ALA A 205 15.98 -8.30 2.05
CA ALA A 205 14.86 -9.08 2.55
C ALA A 205 15.21 -9.84 3.83
N ASN A 206 16.43 -10.34 3.93
CA ASN A 206 16.93 -11.02 5.12
C ASN A 206 17.32 -10.02 6.22
N ASN A 207 16.32 -9.48 6.93
CA ASN A 207 16.49 -8.52 8.02
C ASN A 207 15.77 -8.99 9.31
N SER A 208 16.15 -8.40 10.45
CA SER A 208 15.60 -8.76 11.77
C SER A 208 14.07 -8.68 11.85
N TRP A 209 13.47 -7.68 11.19
CA TRP A 209 12.02 -7.46 11.22
C TRP A 209 11.26 -8.50 10.39
N PHE A 210 11.63 -8.74 9.14
CA PHE A 210 11.01 -9.76 8.28
C PHE A 210 11.18 -11.18 8.86
N GLN A 211 12.32 -11.48 9.48
CA GLN A 211 12.52 -12.74 10.18
C GLN A 211 11.60 -12.91 11.40
N SER A 212 11.20 -11.82 12.05
CA SER A 212 10.34 -11.83 13.24
C SER A 212 8.86 -12.08 12.93
N ILE A 213 8.40 -11.69 11.73
CA ILE A 213 7.01 -11.85 11.30
C ILE A 213 6.76 -13.14 10.51
N LEU A 214 7.79 -13.69 9.87
CA LEU A 214 7.67 -14.91 9.09
C LEU A 214 7.78 -16.17 9.97
N ARG A 215 7.00 -17.19 9.61
CA ARG A 215 7.15 -18.52 10.17
C ARG A 215 8.53 -19.10 9.87
N GLN A 216 8.97 -20.03 10.71
CA GLN A 216 10.29 -20.66 10.61
C GLN A 216 10.53 -21.37 9.27
N ASP A 217 9.50 -22.01 8.70
CA ASP A 217 9.53 -22.67 7.39
C ASP A 217 9.65 -21.70 6.21
N LEU A 218 9.28 -20.43 6.41
CA LEU A 218 9.31 -19.41 5.37
C LEU A 218 10.57 -18.54 5.38
N ARG A 219 11.49 -18.74 6.34
CA ARG A 219 12.72 -17.95 6.44
C ARG A 219 13.67 -18.18 5.27
N SER A 220 13.62 -19.35 4.63
CA SER A 220 14.42 -19.66 3.44
C SER A 220 14.04 -18.80 2.22
N TYR A 221 12.87 -18.14 2.23
CA TYR A 221 12.45 -17.22 1.17
C TYR A 221 13.03 -15.81 1.34
N LEU A 222 13.70 -15.51 2.46
CA LEU A 222 14.42 -14.26 2.67
C LEU A 222 15.87 -14.38 2.18
N GLY A 223 16.17 -13.79 1.03
CA GLY A 223 17.54 -13.70 0.52
C GLY A 223 18.29 -12.48 1.07
N ASP A 224 19.62 -12.47 0.92
CA ASP A 224 20.50 -11.37 1.36
C ASP A 224 20.44 -10.11 0.48
N GLY A 225 19.61 -10.12 -0.58
CA GLY A 225 19.38 -8.99 -1.47
C GLY A 225 17.90 -8.55 -1.53
N PRO A 226 17.56 -7.67 -2.48
CA PRO A 226 16.19 -7.23 -2.69
C PRO A 226 15.31 -8.35 -3.22
N LEU A 227 14.02 -8.31 -2.86
CA LEU A 227 13.05 -9.22 -3.44
C LEU A 227 12.84 -8.93 -4.92
N GLN A 228 12.50 -9.97 -5.67
CA GLN A 228 12.10 -9.85 -7.07
C GLN A 228 10.58 -9.99 -7.15
N HIS A 229 9.96 -9.15 -7.97
CA HIS A 229 8.50 -9.04 -8.07
C HIS A 229 7.94 -9.64 -9.35
N TYR A 230 8.70 -10.54 -9.97
CA TYR A 230 8.23 -11.34 -11.10
C TYR A 230 7.22 -12.40 -10.63
N ILE A 231 6.10 -12.53 -11.33
CA ILE A 231 5.15 -13.63 -11.12
C ILE A 231 5.78 -14.92 -11.65
N ALA A 232 6.41 -15.67 -10.77
CA ALA A 232 7.05 -16.94 -11.10
C ALA A 232 6.02 -18.06 -11.33
N VAL A 233 6.45 -19.12 -12.01
CA VAL A 233 5.66 -20.37 -12.16
C VAL A 233 5.53 -21.09 -10.81
N SER A 234 6.51 -20.94 -9.92
CA SER A 234 6.45 -21.43 -8.54
C SER A 234 5.49 -20.58 -7.72
N SER A 235 4.46 -21.21 -7.16
CA SER A 235 3.45 -20.58 -6.32
C SER A 235 3.53 -21.11 -4.88
N PRO A 236 3.46 -20.25 -3.85
CA PRO A 236 3.49 -18.77 -3.89
C PRO A 236 4.90 -18.19 -4.10
N THR A 237 4.99 -16.94 -4.57
CA THR A 237 6.27 -16.22 -4.70
C THR A 237 6.75 -15.63 -3.37
N ASN A 238 8.04 -15.35 -3.22
CA ASN A 238 8.61 -14.75 -1.99
C ASN A 238 7.89 -13.45 -1.61
N THR A 239 7.60 -12.59 -2.59
CA THR A 239 6.85 -11.33 -2.37
C THR A 239 5.46 -11.60 -1.79
N THR A 240 4.77 -12.64 -2.26
CA THR A 240 3.42 -13.00 -1.78
C THR A 240 3.44 -13.33 -0.28
N TYR A 241 4.39 -14.18 0.15
CA TYR A 241 4.51 -14.52 1.57
C TYR A 241 4.87 -13.29 2.40
N VAL A 242 5.89 -12.53 2.00
CA VAL A 242 6.34 -11.36 2.78
C VAL A 242 5.22 -10.33 2.91
N VAL A 243 4.48 -10.03 1.84
CA VAL A 243 3.32 -9.12 1.91
C VAL A 243 2.21 -9.66 2.82
N GLN A 244 1.91 -10.96 2.76
CA GLN A 244 0.89 -11.57 3.61
C GLN A 244 1.23 -11.45 5.10
N TYR A 245 2.45 -11.79 5.50
CA TYR A 245 2.86 -11.72 6.91
C TYR A 245 3.12 -10.29 7.38
N ALA A 246 3.58 -9.40 6.49
CA ALA A 246 3.66 -7.97 6.78
C ALA A 246 2.27 -7.41 7.05
N LEU A 247 1.30 -7.68 6.18
CA LEU A 247 -0.09 -7.26 6.40
C LEU A 247 -0.64 -7.83 7.71
N ALA A 248 -0.44 -9.12 7.99
CA ALA A 248 -0.88 -9.75 9.23
C ALA A 248 -0.28 -9.08 10.49
N ASN A 249 0.98 -8.66 10.45
CA ASN A 249 1.60 -7.94 11.57
C ASN A 249 1.09 -6.49 11.70
N LEU A 250 0.79 -5.84 10.57
CA LEU A 250 0.35 -4.44 10.54
C LEU A 250 -1.13 -4.26 10.92
N THR A 251 -1.98 -5.22 10.57
CA THR A 251 -3.43 -5.15 10.84
C THR A 251 -3.90 -6.10 11.93
N GLY A 252 -3.10 -7.10 12.29
CA GLY A 252 -3.44 -8.10 13.28
C GLY A 252 -3.12 -7.69 14.72
N THR A 253 -3.57 -8.51 15.65
CA THR A 253 -3.26 -8.39 17.08
C THR A 253 -2.69 -9.70 17.59
N VAL A 254 -1.65 -9.62 18.43
CA VAL A 254 -1.06 -10.81 19.05
C VAL A 254 -2.02 -11.38 20.09
N VAL A 255 -2.37 -12.66 19.94
CA VAL A 255 -3.23 -13.41 20.86
C VAL A 255 -2.40 -14.36 21.71
N ASN A 256 -2.80 -14.55 22.97
CA ASN A 256 -2.11 -15.43 23.92
C ASN A 256 -2.55 -16.89 23.75
N LEU A 257 -2.13 -17.51 22.64
CA LEU A 257 -2.45 -18.90 22.29
C LEU A 257 -1.17 -19.75 22.19
N THR A 258 -1.27 -21.03 22.56
CA THR A 258 -0.20 -22.00 22.30
C THR A 258 -0.16 -22.39 20.83
N ARG A 259 0.94 -23.01 20.40
CA ARG A 259 1.09 -23.49 19.01
C ARG A 259 -0.05 -24.42 18.59
N GLU A 260 -0.46 -25.32 19.48
CA GLU A 260 -1.53 -26.29 19.24
C GLU A 260 -2.89 -25.60 19.09
N GLN A 261 -3.13 -24.53 19.85
CA GLN A 261 -4.35 -23.71 19.73
C GLN A 261 -4.34 -22.89 18.44
N CYS A 262 -3.21 -22.30 18.03
CA CYS A 262 -3.10 -21.61 16.73
C CYS A 262 -3.30 -22.56 15.54
N GLN A 263 -2.86 -23.81 15.65
CA GLN A 263 -3.04 -24.80 14.59
C GLN A 263 -4.53 -25.18 14.41
N ASP A 264 -5.26 -25.23 15.52
CA ASP A 264 -6.67 -25.63 15.56
C ASP A 264 -7.48 -24.74 16.53
N PRO A 265 -7.82 -23.50 16.13
CA PRO A 265 -8.48 -22.53 17.00
C PRO A 265 -9.92 -22.94 17.34
N SER A 266 -10.54 -23.81 16.54
CA SER A 266 -11.88 -24.36 16.82
C SER A 266 -11.95 -25.15 18.14
N LYS A 267 -10.80 -25.51 18.72
CA LYS A 267 -10.71 -26.12 20.06
C LYS A 267 -10.80 -25.10 21.20
N VAL A 268 -10.73 -23.81 20.92
CA VAL A 268 -10.83 -22.73 21.90
C VAL A 268 -12.22 -22.08 21.76
N PRO A 269 -13.06 -22.06 22.81
CA PRO A 269 -14.46 -21.60 22.71
C PRO A 269 -14.66 -20.15 22.25
N SER A 270 -13.63 -19.30 22.39
CA SER A 270 -13.66 -17.88 22.04
C SER A 270 -12.98 -17.55 20.71
N GLU A 271 -12.36 -18.53 20.05
CA GLU A 271 -11.57 -18.30 18.83
C GLU A 271 -12.21 -19.02 17.65
N ASN A 272 -12.14 -18.38 16.48
CA ASN A 272 -12.51 -19.01 15.22
C ASN A 272 -11.40 -18.80 14.19
N LYS A 273 -11.39 -19.65 13.16
CA LYS A 273 -10.49 -19.55 12.00
C LYS A 273 -10.96 -18.52 10.97
N ASP A 274 -12.21 -18.07 11.10
CA ASP A 274 -12.91 -17.14 10.20
C ASP A 274 -13.11 -15.77 10.87
#